data_AF-A0A5P9QDF9-F1
#
_entry.id   AF-A0A5P9QDF9-F1
#
_cell.length_a   1.000
_cell.length_b   1.000
_cell.length_c   1.000
_cell.angle_alpha   90.00
_cell.angle_beta   90.00
_cell.angle_gamma   90.00
#
_symmetry.space_group_name_H-M   'P 1'
#
loop_
_entity.id
_entity.type
_entity.pdbx_description
1 polymer ?
#
loop_
_entity_poly.entity_id
_entity_poly.type
_entity_poly.pdbx_seq_one_letter_code
_entity_poly.pdbx_strand_id
1 'polypeptide(L)'
;MAWCARSPSRSPARGYLRHSSTPPEHAVVATVLVYPRDAPQRYLEIRGDVTLVDDPDSQLIHDLVRTFTGAERYTGDEGTDNERVIVRVTPRRVVWRV
;
A
#
# COMPACT_ATOMS: atom_id res chain seq x y z
N MET A 1 -9.43 2.25 2.75
CA MET A 1 -10.21 1.35 3.64
C MET A 1 -9.21 0.41 4.28
N ALA A 2 -9.13 0.37 5.61
CA ALA A 2 -8.15 -0.44 6.34
C ALA A 2 -8.86 -1.63 6.99
N TRP A 3 -8.21 -2.79 6.95
CA TRP A 3 -8.69 -4.04 7.54
C TRP A 3 -7.66 -4.53 8.55
N CYS A 4 -8.11 -4.96 9.73
CA CYS A 4 -7.28 -5.38 10.87
C CYS A 4 -7.68 -6.80 11.29
N ALA A 5 -6.71 -7.71 11.35
CA ALA A 5 -6.86 -9.04 11.93
C ALA A 5 -5.61 -9.34 12.78
N ARG A 6 -5.86 -9.76 14.03
CA ARG A 6 -4.87 -9.89 15.10
C ARG A 6 -4.32 -11.31 15.15
N SER A 7 -3.01 -11.50 15.31
CA SER A 7 -2.45 -12.71 15.93
C SER A 7 -1.06 -12.43 16.54
N PRO A 8 -0.67 -13.13 17.61
CA PRO A 8 0.42 -12.74 18.49
C PRO A 8 1.77 -13.29 18.02
N SER A 9 2.83 -12.53 18.28
CA SER A 9 4.25 -12.85 18.12
C SER A 9 4.82 -12.87 16.68
N ARG A 10 5.30 -11.69 16.25
CA ARG A 10 6.40 -11.38 15.30
C ARG A 10 6.11 -10.00 14.68
N SER A 11 7.13 -9.14 14.59
CA SER A 11 7.03 -7.73 14.16
C SER A 11 6.05 -7.51 12.99
N PRO A 12 5.12 -6.53 13.08
CA PRO A 12 3.82 -6.64 12.42
C PRO A 12 3.77 -6.00 11.02
N ALA A 13 4.85 -5.36 10.59
CA ALA A 13 4.91 -4.66 9.33
C ALA A 13 5.17 -5.51 8.10
N ARG A 14 5.95 -6.59 8.27
CA ARG A 14 6.38 -7.48 7.19
C ARG A 14 5.31 -8.49 6.75
N GLY A 15 4.22 -8.63 7.49
CA GLY A 15 3.24 -9.71 7.29
C GLY A 15 2.08 -9.41 6.32
N TYR A 16 1.81 -8.15 5.99
CA TYR A 16 0.55 -7.76 5.33
C TYR A 16 0.58 -7.77 3.80
N LEU A 17 1.76 -7.66 3.21
CA LEU A 17 1.97 -8.07 1.83
C LEU A 17 2.35 -9.54 1.89
N ARG A 18 1.86 -10.36 0.95
CA ARG A 18 2.32 -11.73 0.73
C ARG A 18 3.83 -11.70 0.43
N HIS A 19 4.68 -11.50 1.43
CA HIS A 19 6.10 -11.77 1.43
C HIS A 19 6.22 -13.25 1.67
N SER A 20 5.70 -14.03 0.73
CA SER A 20 6.32 -15.30 0.53
C SER A 20 7.77 -14.96 0.18
N SER A 21 8.69 -15.40 1.03
CA SER A 21 10.07 -15.70 0.69
C SER A 21 10.05 -16.77 -0.42
N THR A 22 9.48 -16.40 -1.57
CA THR A 22 9.45 -17.19 -2.78
C THR A 22 10.74 -16.85 -3.51
N PRO A 23 11.49 -17.86 -3.98
CA PRO A 23 12.66 -17.63 -4.82
C PRO A 23 12.31 -16.72 -6.02
N PRO A 24 13.31 -16.07 -6.65
CA PRO A 24 13.15 -14.97 -7.62
C PRO A 24 12.50 -15.36 -8.96
N GLU A 25 11.77 -16.48 -9.02
CA GLU A 25 11.16 -17.02 -10.23
C GLU A 25 9.79 -16.40 -10.57
N HIS A 26 9.18 -15.61 -9.67
CA HIS A 26 7.94 -14.86 -9.95
C HIS A 26 8.10 -13.36 -9.67
N ALA A 27 8.00 -12.53 -10.72
CA ALA A 27 7.88 -11.09 -10.57
C ALA A 27 6.63 -10.74 -9.73
N VAL A 28 6.79 -9.91 -8.69
CA VAL A 28 5.68 -9.43 -7.88
C VAL A 28 4.91 -8.40 -8.69
N VAL A 29 3.60 -8.64 -8.87
CA VAL A 29 2.71 -7.76 -9.63
C VAL A 29 1.58 -7.25 -8.76
N ALA A 30 1.10 -6.05 -9.04
CA ALA A 30 -0.07 -5.46 -8.39
C ALA A 30 -0.98 -4.78 -9.41
N THR A 31 -2.26 -4.66 -9.01
CA THR A 31 -3.26 -3.88 -9.72
C THR A 31 -3.81 -2.81 -8.77
N VAL A 32 -3.78 -1.55 -9.21
CA VAL A 32 -4.38 -0.40 -8.51
C VAL A 32 -5.66 0.00 -9.24
N LEU A 33 -6.77 0.05 -8.50
CA LEU A 33 -8.07 0.53 -8.98
C LEU A 33 -8.38 1.89 -8.35
N VAL A 34 -8.62 2.90 -9.18
CA VAL A 34 -9.06 4.24 -8.77
C VAL A 34 -10.42 4.51 -9.40
N TYR A 35 -11.41 4.89 -8.59
CA TYR A 35 -12.78 5.11 -9.05
C TYR A 35 -13.44 6.27 -8.30
N PRO A 36 -14.39 7.00 -8.94
CA PRO A 36 -15.21 7.99 -8.25
C PRO A 36 -16.10 7.33 -7.21
N ARG A 37 -16.24 7.97 -6.03
CA ARG A 37 -17.05 7.44 -4.92
C ARG A 37 -18.52 7.22 -5.30
N ASP A 38 -19.05 8.07 -6.16
CA ASP A 38 -20.44 8.13 -6.61
C ASP A 38 -20.70 7.36 -7.92
N ALA A 39 -19.66 6.85 -8.58
CA ALA A 39 -19.78 6.12 -9.84
C ALA A 39 -18.76 4.96 -9.94
N PRO A 40 -18.87 3.89 -9.11
CA PRO A 40 -17.88 2.82 -9.01
C PRO A 40 -17.71 1.97 -10.29
N GLN A 41 -18.67 2.01 -11.20
CA GLN A 41 -18.58 1.39 -12.53
C GLN A 41 -17.61 2.10 -13.47
N ARG A 42 -17.20 3.33 -13.13
CA ARG A 42 -16.16 4.11 -13.79
C ARG A 42 -14.87 3.94 -13.04
N TYR A 43 -13.81 3.52 -13.71
CA TYR A 43 -12.55 3.27 -13.03
C TYR A 43 -11.35 3.41 -13.95
N LEU A 44 -10.21 3.67 -13.32
CA LEU A 44 -8.88 3.52 -13.85
C LEU A 44 -8.25 2.28 -13.21
N GLU A 45 -7.80 1.35 -14.03
CA GLU A 45 -7.06 0.16 -13.63
C GLU A 45 -5.60 0.29 -14.08
N ILE A 46 -4.67 0.21 -13.13
CA ILE A 46 -3.23 0.24 -13.37
C ILE A 46 -2.64 -1.10 -12.97
N ARG A 47 -2.10 -1.86 -13.93
CA ARG A 47 -1.40 -3.13 -13.68
C ARG A 47 0.09 -2.91 -13.82
N GLY A 48 0.89 -3.39 -12.88
CA GLY A 48 2.32 -3.13 -12.89
C GLY A 48 3.15 -4.10 -12.06
N ASP A 49 4.47 -3.94 -12.19
CA ASP A 49 5.45 -4.58 -11.32
C ASP A 49 5.56 -3.86 -10.01
N VAL A 50 5.88 -4.60 -8.95
CA VAL A 50 6.09 -4.06 -7.61
C VAL A 50 7.57 -4.11 -7.25
N THR A 51 8.06 -3.02 -6.69
CA THR A 51 9.30 -2.99 -5.90
C THR A 51 8.95 -2.51 -4.50
N LEU A 52 9.48 -3.19 -3.49
CA LEU A 52 9.32 -2.81 -2.10
C LEU A 52 10.55 -2.06 -1.62
N VAL A 53 10.33 -0.97 -0.91
CA VAL A 53 11.38 -0.13 -0.32
C VAL A 53 11.03 0.10 1.15
N ASP A 54 11.98 -0.08 2.05
CA ASP A 54 11.78 0.20 3.47
C ASP A 54 11.54 1.72 3.70
N ASP A 55 10.64 2.06 4.62
CA ASP A 55 10.37 3.44 5.06
C ASP A 55 10.52 3.53 6.59
N PRO A 56 11.77 3.48 7.10
CA PRO A 56 12.02 3.42 8.54
C PRO A 56 11.52 4.65 9.28
N ASP A 57 11.48 5.80 8.62
CA ASP A 57 11.07 7.08 9.21
C ASP A 57 9.58 7.38 9.01
N SER A 58 8.84 6.48 8.33
CA SER A 58 7.41 6.66 8.02
C SER A 58 7.10 7.97 7.29
N GLN A 59 8.04 8.47 6.47
CA GLN A 59 7.91 9.79 5.84
C GLN A 59 6.75 9.83 4.86
N LEU A 60 6.58 8.77 4.05
CA LEU A 60 5.56 8.77 3.00
C LEU A 60 4.15 8.85 3.59
N ILE A 61 3.87 8.15 4.69
CA ILE A 61 2.53 8.18 5.28
C ILE A 61 2.20 9.56 5.87
N HIS A 62 3.19 10.27 6.41
CA HIS A 62 2.99 11.63 6.91
C HIS A 62 2.69 12.61 5.77
N ASP A 63 3.39 12.48 4.64
CA ASP A 63 3.12 13.28 3.43
C ASP A 63 1.72 13.01 2.86
N LEU A 64 1.29 11.75 2.84
CA LEU A 64 -0.04 11.36 2.39
C LEU A 64 -1.14 11.93 3.30
N VAL A 65 -0.96 11.87 4.63
CA VAL A 65 -1.94 12.44 5.56
C VAL A 65 -2.07 13.95 5.39
N ARG A 66 -0.94 14.66 5.29
CA ARG A 66 -0.94 16.11 5.01
C ARG A 66 -1.71 16.42 3.73
N THR A 67 -1.48 15.64 2.68
CA THR A 67 -2.11 15.84 1.37
C THR A 67 -3.62 15.55 1.37
N PHE A 68 -4.04 14.43 1.98
CA PHE A 68 -5.41 13.93 1.84
C PHE A 68 -6.36 14.31 2.98
N THR A 69 -5.84 14.67 4.15
CA THR A 69 -6.67 15.05 5.31
C THR A 69 -6.33 16.42 5.89
N GLY A 70 -5.17 16.99 5.53
CA GLY A 70 -4.67 18.24 6.09
C GLY A 70 -4.05 18.13 7.48
N ALA A 71 -4.01 16.92 8.07
CA ALA A 71 -3.36 16.72 9.37
C ALA A 71 -1.83 16.73 9.24
N GLU A 72 -1.13 17.19 10.28
CA GLU A 72 0.32 17.34 10.24
C GLU A 72 1.07 15.99 10.27
N ARG A 73 0.49 14.99 10.93
CA ARG A 73 1.11 13.68 11.17
C ARG A 73 0.06 12.57 11.16
N TYR A 74 0.48 11.39 10.70
CA TYR A 74 -0.31 10.16 10.85
C TYR A 74 -0.15 9.63 12.27
N THR A 75 -1.28 9.37 12.96
CA THR A 75 -1.31 8.89 14.36
C THR A 75 -1.93 7.50 14.51
N GLY A 76 -2.36 6.87 13.41
CA GLY A 76 -3.13 5.61 13.45
C GLY A 76 -2.35 4.36 13.88
N ASP A 77 -1.04 4.49 14.08
CA ASP A 77 -0.10 3.45 14.50
C ASP A 77 0.68 3.84 15.76
N GLU A 78 0.27 4.89 16.48
CA GLU A 78 0.89 5.26 17.75
C GLU A 78 0.76 4.12 18.77
N GLY A 79 1.87 3.83 19.47
CA GLY A 79 1.94 2.73 20.43
C GLY A 79 2.10 1.34 19.81
N THR A 80 2.38 1.25 18.50
CA THR A 80 2.68 -0.01 17.80
C THR A 80 4.15 -0.09 17.37
N ASP A 81 4.64 -1.31 17.13
CA ASP A 81 5.96 -1.61 16.55
C ASP A 81 5.89 -1.84 15.03
N ASN A 82 4.93 -1.19 14.36
CA ASN A 82 4.74 -1.30 12.92
C ASN A 82 5.87 -0.57 12.16
N GLU A 83 6.74 -1.33 11.52
CA GLU A 83 7.55 -0.84 10.41
C GLU A 83 6.69 -0.51 9.17
N ARG A 84 7.22 0.29 8.24
CA ARG A 84 6.51 0.65 7.00
C ARG A 84 7.35 0.32 5.79
N VAL A 85 6.65 -0.02 4.72
CA VAL A 85 7.24 -0.24 3.40
C VAL A 85 6.49 0.59 2.37
N ILE A 86 7.23 1.12 1.41
CA ILE A 86 6.72 1.78 0.22
C ILE A 86 6.57 0.73 -0.87
N VAL A 87 5.34 0.58 -1.35
CA VAL A 87 5.03 -0.24 -2.52
C VAL A 87 5.15 0.66 -3.76
N ARG A 88 6.23 0.51 -4.52
CA ARG A 88 6.41 1.20 -5.81
C ARG A 88 5.84 0.34 -6.93
N VAL A 89 4.81 0.84 -7.60
CA VAL A 89 4.21 0.16 -8.76
C VAL A 89 4.73 0.81 -10.05
N THR A 90 5.40 0.04 -10.90
CA THR A 90 5.80 0.47 -12.25
C THR A 90 4.73 0.01 -13.25
N PRO A 91 3.93 0.91 -13.85
CA PRO A 91 2.84 0.53 -14.74
C PRO A 91 3.34 -0.24 -15.97
N ARG A 92 2.71 -1.38 -16.25
CA ARG A 92 2.84 -2.15 -17.51
C ARG A 92 1.62 -1.97 -18.41
N ARG A 93 0.45 -1.76 -17.82
CA ARG A 93 -0.80 -1.57 -18.55
C ARG A 93 -1.73 -0.66 -17.77
N VAL A 94 -2.37 0.26 -18.48
CA VAL A 94 -3.37 1.18 -17.93
C VAL A 94 -4.65 1.04 -18.76
N VAL A 95 -5.78 0.85 -18.09
CA VAL A 95 -7.11 0.71 -18.72
C VAL A 95 -8.07 1.64 -18.00
N TRP A 96 -8.99 2.29 -18.71
CA TRP A 96 -10.06 3.07 -18.10
C TRP A 96 -11.43 2.66 -18.65
N ARG A 97 -12.44 2.76 -17.79
CA ARG A 97 -13.85 2.55 -18.13
C ARG A 97 -14.65 3.78 -17.67
N VAL A 98 -15.47 4.32 -18.57
CA VAL A 98 -16.31 5.51 -18.37
C VAL A 98 -17.79 5.17 -18.27
#